data_AF-A0A1W6Q001-F1
#
_entry.id   AF-A0A1W6Q001-F1
#
_cell.length_a   1.000
_cell.length_b   1.000
_cell.length_c   1.000
_cell.angle_alpha   90.00
_cell.angle_beta   90.00
_cell.angle_gamma   90.00
#
_symmetry.space_group_name_H-M   'P 1'
#
loop_
_entity.id
_entity.type
_entity.pdbx_description
1 polymer ?
#
loop_
_entity_poly.entity_id
_entity_poly.type
_entity_poly.pdbx_seq_one_letter_code
_entity_poly.pdbx_strand_id
1 'polypeptide(L)' 'MDSRPTYGYRRIAALLNRGRRAAYQPVINRKPVHCILANHAMILEMRIGARAHRTSCHRSR' A
#
# COMPACT_ATOMS: atom_id res chain seq x y z
N MET A 1 8.16 -13.24 13.41
CA MET A 1 9.01 -13.33 12.19
C MET A 1 8.09 -13.13 10.99
N ASP A 2 7.93 -11.90 10.54
CA ASP A 2 6.98 -11.53 9.49
C ASP A 2 7.48 -11.93 8.10
N SER A 3 7.40 -13.24 7.82
CA SER A 3 7.82 -13.87 6.55
C SER A 3 6.74 -13.80 5.46
N ARG A 4 6.00 -12.68 5.32
CA ARG A 4 4.99 -12.52 4.27
C ARG A 4 5.03 -11.15 3.59
N PRO A 5 4.99 -11.08 2.25
CA PRO A 5 4.98 -9.83 1.49
C PRO A 5 3.60 -9.16 1.61
N THR A 6 3.38 -8.44 2.72
CA THR A 6 2.08 -7.85 3.08
C THR A 6 2.01 -6.34 2.78
N TYR A 7 2.77 -5.89 1.78
CA TYR A 7 2.89 -4.46 1.49
C TYR A 7 2.80 -4.19 -0.01
N GLY A 8 1.65 -3.67 -0.46
CA GLY A 8 1.52 -3.14 -1.82
C GLY A 8 2.41 -1.90 -2.02
N TYR A 9 2.83 -1.65 -3.26
CA TYR A 9 3.76 -0.56 -3.62
C TYR A 9 3.30 0.83 -3.11
N ARG A 10 1.98 1.06 -3.03
CA ARG A 10 1.42 2.30 -2.46
C ARG A 10 1.82 2.52 -0.99
N ARG A 11 1.88 1.45 -0.19
CA ARG A 11 2.26 1.53 1.22
C ARG A 11 3.75 1.75 1.39
N ILE A 12 4.56 1.06 0.58
CA ILE A 12 6.02 1.23 0.56
C ILE A 12 6.38 2.66 0.17
N ALA A 13 5.77 3.19 -0.88
CA ALA A 13 5.95 4.59 -1.27
C ALA A 13 5.55 5.56 -0.14
N ALA A 14 4.47 5.28 0.60
CA ALA A 14 4.07 6.09 1.74
C ALA A 14 5.08 6.03 2.89
N LEU A 15 5.63 4.87 3.21
CA LEU A 15 6.65 4.71 4.26
C LEU A 15 7.93 5.46 3.91
N LEU A 16 8.42 5.28 2.67
CA LEU A 16 9.59 5.99 2.17
C LEU A 16 9.41 7.52 2.23
N ASN A 17 8.25 8.00 1.78
CA ASN A 17 7.97 9.43 1.76
C ASN A 17 7.75 10.03 3.15
N ARG A 18 7.28 9.25 4.13
CA ARG A 18 7.22 9.68 5.54
C ARG A 18 8.62 9.90 6.12
N GLY A 19 9.54 8.95 5.91
CA GLY A 19 10.93 9.08 6.36
C GLY A 19 11.64 10.26 5.69
N ARG A 20 11.43 10.44 4.39
CA ARG A 20 12.00 11.58 3.65
C ARG A 20 11.43 12.92 4.10
N ARG A 21 10.14 12.99 4.39
CA ARG A 21 9.52 14.22 4.93
C ARG A 21 10.10 14.58 6.29
N ALA A 22 10.36 13.60 7.16
CA ALA A 22 11.04 13.82 8.43
C ALA A 22 12.49 14.32 8.24
N ALA A 23 13.15 13.90 7.15
CA ALA A 23 14.48 14.35 6.77
C ALA A 23 14.49 15.61 5.87
N TYR A 24 13.36 16.29 5.67
CA TYR A 24 13.20 17.43 4.75
C TYR A 24 13.69 17.16 3.31
N GLN A 25 13.67 15.90 2.89
CA GLN A 25 14.06 15.49 1.56
C GLN A 25 12.88 15.51 0.59
N PRO A 26 13.14 15.65 -0.72
CA PRO A 26 12.10 15.58 -1.73
C PRO A 26 11.40 14.22 -1.71
N VAL A 27 10.09 14.26 -1.99
CA VAL A 27 9.22 13.10 -2.07
C VAL A 27 9.61 12.25 -3.28
N ILE A 28 9.61 10.92 -3.11
CA ILE A 28 9.86 9.98 -4.20
C ILE A 28 8.58 9.74 -4.99
N ASN A 29 8.72 9.80 -6.32
CA ASN A 29 7.66 9.42 -7.24
C ASN A 29 7.31 7.92 -7.04
N ARG A 30 6.02 7.60 -7.10
CA ARG A 30 5.51 6.23 -6.92
C ARG A 30 5.94 5.29 -8.05
N LYS A 31 6.22 5.82 -9.25
CA LYS A 31 6.59 5.02 -10.43
C LYS A 31 7.90 4.23 -10.24
N PRO A 32 9.03 4.84 -9.80
CA PRO A 32 10.24 4.10 -9.44
C PRO A 32 10.02 2.98 -8.42
N VAL A 33 9.22 3.24 -7.38
CA VAL A 33 8.88 2.24 -6.36
C VAL A 33 8.14 1.07 -6.98
N HIS A 34 7.15 1.34 -7.82
CA HIS A 34 6.44 0.30 -8.56
C HIS A 34 7.38 -0.51 -9.45
N CYS A 35 8.24 0.14 -10.24
CA CYS A 35 9.18 -0.56 -11.13
C CYS A 35 10.17 -1.44 -10.37
N ILE A 36 10.74 -0.98 -9.25
CA ILE A 36 11.64 -1.79 -8.42
C ILE A 36 10.89 -3.03 -7.89
N LEU A 37 9.69 -2.83 -7.33
CA LEU A 37 8.87 -3.94 -6.85
C LEU A 37 8.44 -4.90 -7.97
N ALA A 38 8.17 -4.40 -9.18
CA ALA A 38 7.84 -5.21 -10.34
C ALA A 38 9.00 -6.13 -10.73
N ASN A 39 10.21 -5.57 -10.84
CA ASN A 39 11.41 -6.31 -11.20
C ASN A 39 11.73 -7.44 -10.21
N HIS A 40 11.39 -7.25 -8.93
CA HIS A 40 11.59 -8.26 -7.91
C HIS A 40 10.39 -9.18 -7.67
N ALA A 41 9.39 -9.18 -8.57
CA ALA A 41 8.15 -9.96 -8.44
C ALA A 41 7.42 -9.76 -7.09
N MET A 42 7.56 -8.57 -6.49
CA MET A 42 6.96 -8.19 -5.21
C MET A 42 5.64 -7.42 -5.39
N ILE A 43 5.16 -7.26 -6.62
CA ILE A 43 3.85 -6.68 -6.87
C ILE A 43 2.80 -7.74 -6.61
N LEU A 44 2.05 -7.55 -5.53
CA LEU A 44 0.85 -8.33 -5.27
C LEU A 44 -0.13 -8.15 -6.43
N GLU A 45 -0.46 -9.23 -7.15
CA GLU A 45 -1.62 -9.23 -8.03
C GLU A 45 -2.85 -8.81 -7.23
N MET A 46 -3.76 -8.05 -7.86
CA MET A 46 -4.97 -7.60 -7.18
C MET A 46 -5.83 -8.81 -6.83
N ARG A 47 -5.66 -9.32 -5.61
CA ARG A 47 -6.56 -10.28 -5.01
C ARG A 47 -7.70 -9.49 -4.38
N ILE A 48 -8.79 -9.34 -5.12
CA ILE A 48 -10.04 -8.78 -4.61
C ILE A 48 -10.53 -9.75 -3.53
N GLY A 49 -10.07 -9.55 -2.29
CA GLY A 49 -10.64 -10.23 -1.14
C GLY A 49 -12.12 -9.88 -1.09
N ALA A 50 -12.98 -10.90 -1.19
CA ALA A 50 -14.42 -10.75 -1.18
C ALA A 50 -14.82 -9.79 -0.05
N ARG A 51 -15.35 -8.63 -0.43
CA ARG A 51 -15.77 -7.61 0.52
C ARG A 51 -17.07 -8.11 1.13
N ALA A 52 -17.02 -8.64 2.36
CA ALA A 52 -18.24 -8.91 3.10
C ALA A 52 -19.01 -7.59 3.23
N HIS A 53 -20.19 -7.55 2.62
CA HIS A 53 -21.12 -6.43 2.65
C HIS A 53 -21.43 -6.14 4.12
N ARG A 54 -21.05 -4.96 4.61
CA ARG A 54 -21.54 -4.51 5.91
C ARG A 54 -23.01 -4.18 5.72
N THR A 55 -23.91 -4.98 6.28
CA THR A 55 -25.34 -4.66 6.40
C THR A 55 -25.47 -3.31 7.10
N SER A 56 -26.10 -2.36 6.41
CA SER A 56 -26.41 -1.04 6.94
C SER A 56 -27.29 -1.18 8.18
N CYS A 57 -26.81 -0.69 9.32
CA CYS A 57 -27.69 -0.44 10.45
C CYS A 57 -28.63 0.71 10.06
N HIS A 58 -29.90 0.38 9.79
CA HIS A 58 -30.98 1.36 9.71
C HIS A 58 -30.99 2.15 11.01
N ARG A 59 -30.81 3.47 10.91
CA ARG A 59 -31.16 4.41 11.98
C ARG A 59 -32.50 5.01 11.62
N SER A 60 -33.54 4.42 12.19
CA SER A 60 -34.90 4.94 12.26
C SER A 60 -34.87 6.33 12.89
N ARG A 61 -35.55 7.25 12.24
CA ARG A 61 -35.84 8.60 12.74
C ARG A 61 -37.17 8.59 13.48
#